data_AF-A0A026WGQ8-F1
#
_entry.id   AF-A0A026WGQ8-F1
#
_cell.length_a   1.000
_cell.length_b   1.000
_cell.length_c   1.000
_cell.angle_alpha   90.00
_cell.angle_beta   90.00
_cell.angle_gamma   90.00
#
_symmetry.space_group_name_H-M   'P 1'
#
loop_
_entity.id
_entity.type
_entity.pdbx_description
1 polymer ?
#
loop_
_entity_poly.entity_id
_entity_poly.type
_entity_poly.pdbx_seq_one_letter_code
_entity_poly.pdbx_strand_id
1 'polypeptide(L)'
;LEEFQERDSGWALSRILNLIINVNKYNPLHAGCYIKLSEEIKSKKAVVNVRTMDNACFAWSVVTALYPAKRHTECESSYPHYTTVLNLQGIEFPVTLKNIVKFKRLNDISINVYTIQEKKKEEEQLTIVLIRLTDEKMDKHANLLYVQDAQDNNVGHFACIKNLSHLVSCQINKKNGQIYICDRCLHYFYTNERLETHSVDCSKMNECAIVLPNEVDKWLSFTNYNRKERMPFVVYADLECILQKTEEENDPKLYQRHRVFSIGYYVRCSYDDSLSEYRSRRDTDCISWFVEELRSLAYRVKAIL
;
A
#
# COMPACT_ATOMS: atom_id res chain seq x y z
N LEU A 1 10.34 -26.36 -22.45
CA LEU A 1 10.72 -27.38 -21.43
C LEU A 1 12.07 -28.02 -21.74
N GLU A 2 12.52 -27.99 -23.00
CA GLU A 2 13.84 -28.49 -23.42
C GLU A 2 15.01 -27.63 -22.90
N GLU A 3 14.85 -26.31 -22.71
CA GLU A 3 15.96 -25.44 -22.27
C GLU A 3 16.26 -25.45 -20.75
N PHE A 4 15.44 -26.11 -19.91
CA PHE A 4 15.73 -26.20 -18.46
C PHE A 4 16.57 -27.42 -18.08
N GLN A 5 16.98 -28.23 -19.07
CA GLN A 5 17.62 -29.54 -18.82
C GLN A 5 19.15 -29.53 -18.85
N GLU A 6 19.84 -28.42 -19.11
CA GLU A 6 21.28 -28.44 -19.36
C GLU A 6 22.12 -27.56 -18.42
N ARG A 7 22.13 -27.89 -17.13
CA ARG A 7 23.24 -27.52 -16.22
C ARG A 7 23.60 -28.70 -15.32
N ASP A 8 24.46 -29.58 -15.87
CA ASP A 8 25.40 -30.51 -15.23
C ASP A 8 24.90 -31.61 -14.27
N SER A 9 23.60 -31.71 -13.98
CA SER A 9 23.11 -32.75 -13.06
C SER A 9 22.78 -34.09 -13.75
N GLY A 10 22.50 -34.10 -15.06
CA GLY A 10 22.11 -35.31 -15.81
C GLY A 10 20.68 -35.81 -15.54
N TRP A 11 19.84 -35.02 -14.86
CA TRP A 11 18.45 -35.40 -14.56
C TRP A 11 17.50 -34.87 -15.64
N ALA A 12 16.74 -35.78 -16.27
CA ALA A 12 15.67 -35.44 -17.20
C ALA A 12 14.29 -35.63 -16.53
N LEU A 13 13.40 -34.65 -16.68
CA LEU A 13 12.02 -34.75 -16.18
C LEU A 13 11.27 -35.80 -17.02
N SER A 14 10.99 -36.97 -16.41
CA SER A 14 10.31 -38.07 -17.11
C SER A 14 8.80 -37.84 -17.30
N ARG A 15 8.07 -37.48 -16.24
CA ARG A 15 6.61 -37.28 -16.27
C ARG A 15 6.13 -36.49 -15.04
N ILE A 16 5.23 -35.54 -15.24
CA ILE A 16 4.45 -34.92 -14.16
C ILE A 16 3.22 -35.80 -13.92
N LEU A 17 3.13 -36.44 -12.75
CA LEU A 17 2.04 -37.36 -12.42
C LEU A 17 0.71 -36.64 -12.14
N ASN A 18 0.78 -35.44 -11.56
CA ASN A 18 -0.39 -34.61 -11.34
C ASN A 18 0.05 -33.15 -11.17
N LEU A 19 -0.69 -32.21 -11.78
CA LEU A 19 -0.46 -30.77 -11.64
C LEU A 19 -1.79 -30.13 -11.27
N ILE A 20 -1.93 -29.73 -10.01
CA ILE A 20 -3.12 -29.04 -9.52
C ILE A 20 -2.85 -27.54 -9.64
N ILE A 21 -3.45 -26.91 -10.64
CA ILE A 21 -3.43 -25.46 -10.80
C ILE A 21 -4.69 -24.90 -10.13
N ASN A 22 -4.52 -24.32 -8.94
CA ASN A 22 -5.59 -23.58 -8.27
C ASN A 22 -5.58 -22.14 -8.76
N VAL A 23 -6.39 -21.86 -9.78
CA VAL A 23 -6.63 -20.49 -10.26
C VAL A 23 -7.69 -19.86 -9.37
N ASN A 24 -7.26 -19.11 -8.37
CA ASN A 24 -8.17 -18.24 -7.63
C ASN A 24 -8.45 -17.00 -8.47
N LYS A 25 -9.72 -16.76 -8.80
CA LYS A 25 -10.15 -15.52 -9.44
C LYS A 25 -9.96 -14.38 -8.43
N TYR A 26 -8.87 -13.64 -8.55
CA TYR A 26 -8.61 -12.44 -7.76
C TYR A 26 -9.54 -11.33 -8.26
N ASN A 27 -10.61 -11.08 -7.51
CA ASN A 27 -11.45 -9.90 -7.71
C ASN A 27 -10.94 -8.82 -6.74
N PRO A 28 -10.21 -7.80 -7.23
CA PRO A 28 -9.75 -6.73 -6.36
C PRO A 28 -10.94 -5.96 -5.80
N LEU A 29 -11.26 -6.22 -4.53
CA LEU A 29 -12.10 -5.39 -3.66
C LEU A 29 -13.50 -5.11 -4.24
N HIS A 30 -14.34 -6.14 -4.28
CA HIS A 30 -15.74 -6.04 -4.70
C HIS A 30 -16.59 -5.60 -3.51
N ALA A 31 -17.22 -4.43 -3.54
CA ALA A 31 -17.85 -3.86 -2.33
C ALA A 31 -19.34 -4.23 -2.13
N GLY A 32 -19.67 -5.39 -1.54
CA GLY A 32 -21.05 -5.80 -1.24
C GLY A 32 -21.66 -5.17 0.04
N CYS A 33 -22.98 -5.32 0.19
CA CYS A 33 -23.80 -4.56 1.14
C CYS A 33 -23.68 -4.94 2.64
N TYR A 34 -23.89 -3.91 3.48
CA TYR A 34 -23.89 -3.85 4.95
C TYR A 34 -22.99 -4.85 5.69
N ILE A 35 -21.76 -4.40 5.97
CA ILE A 35 -20.89 -5.07 6.94
C ILE A 35 -21.06 -4.43 8.32
N LYS A 36 -21.28 -5.27 9.34
CA LYS A 36 -21.30 -4.82 10.74
C LYS A 36 -19.86 -4.43 11.13
N LEU A 37 -19.63 -3.12 11.29
CA LEU A 37 -18.37 -2.58 11.80
C LEU A 37 -18.04 -3.18 13.18
N SER A 38 -16.75 -3.33 13.48
CA SER A 38 -16.28 -3.76 14.79
C SER A 38 -16.65 -2.77 15.89
N GLU A 39 -16.81 -3.27 17.13
CA GLU A 39 -17.21 -2.43 18.26
C GLU A 39 -16.17 -1.33 18.57
N GLU A 40 -14.89 -1.59 18.30
CA GLU A 40 -13.82 -0.60 18.43
C GLU A 40 -13.98 0.61 17.48
N ILE A 41 -14.60 0.44 16.31
CA ILE A 41 -14.89 1.56 15.39
C ILE A 41 -16.18 2.28 15.79
N LYS A 42 -17.20 1.51 16.18
CA LYS A 42 -18.49 2.06 16.60
C LYS A 42 -18.36 2.92 17.85
N SER A 43 -17.57 2.48 18.83
CA SER A 43 -17.32 3.23 20.06
C SER A 43 -16.73 4.60 19.80
N LYS A 44 -15.89 4.72 18.76
CA LYS A 44 -15.34 5.99 18.30
C LYS A 44 -16.39 6.91 17.68
N LYS A 45 -17.61 6.48 17.33
CA LYS A 45 -18.66 7.37 16.75
C LYS A 45 -18.15 8.27 15.59
N ALA A 46 -17.11 7.85 14.88
CA ALA A 46 -16.38 8.63 13.89
C ALA A 46 -16.77 8.27 12.45
N VAL A 47 -17.44 7.12 12.31
CA VAL A 47 -17.87 6.52 11.05
C VAL A 47 -19.39 6.44 11.05
N VAL A 48 -20.00 6.79 9.93
CA VAL A 48 -21.43 6.60 9.67
C VAL A 48 -21.56 5.44 8.70
N ASN A 49 -22.29 4.41 9.14
CA ASN A 49 -22.58 3.23 8.34
C ASN A 49 -24.08 3.17 8.09
N VAL A 50 -24.50 3.63 6.90
CA VAL A 50 -25.90 3.61 6.49
C VAL A 50 -26.32 2.16 6.26
N ARG A 51 -27.47 1.78 6.81
CA ARG A 51 -28.04 0.44 6.64
C ARG A 51 -28.86 0.44 5.37
N THR A 52 -28.36 -0.24 4.35
CA THR A 52 -29.05 -0.38 3.07
C THR A 52 -29.09 -1.85 2.66
N MET A 53 -30.14 -2.21 1.93
CA MET A 53 -30.31 -3.55 1.36
C MET A 53 -29.78 -3.62 -0.08
N ASP A 54 -29.34 -2.49 -0.63
CA ASP A 54 -28.76 -2.39 -1.97
C ASP A 54 -27.23 -2.51 -1.94
N ASN A 55 -26.62 -2.87 -3.07
CA ASN A 55 -25.16 -2.93 -3.21
C ASN A 55 -24.53 -1.55 -3.46
N ALA A 56 -25.19 -0.46 -3.03
CA ALA A 56 -24.80 0.92 -3.32
C ALA A 56 -24.08 1.60 -2.14
N CYS A 57 -23.44 0.84 -1.25
CA CYS A 57 -22.78 1.34 -0.04
C CYS A 57 -21.78 2.48 -0.32
N PHE A 58 -21.08 2.42 -1.46
CA PHE A 58 -20.20 3.50 -1.92
C PHE A 58 -20.97 4.81 -2.13
N ALA A 59 -22.07 4.77 -2.89
CA ALA A 59 -22.86 5.95 -3.23
C ALA A 59 -23.51 6.54 -1.97
N TRP A 60 -24.09 5.70 -1.11
CA TRP A 60 -24.64 6.12 0.18
C TRP A 60 -23.59 6.74 1.10
N SER A 61 -22.37 6.21 1.10
CA SER A 61 -21.28 6.79 1.90
C SER A 61 -20.87 8.17 1.38
N VAL A 62 -20.83 8.37 0.06
CA VAL A 62 -20.56 9.70 -0.53
C VAL A 62 -21.69 10.67 -0.21
N VAL A 63 -22.96 10.26 -0.36
CA VAL A 63 -24.12 11.10 -0.01
C VAL A 63 -24.07 11.51 1.45
N THR A 64 -23.72 10.58 2.34
CA THR A 64 -23.60 10.84 3.78
C THR A 64 -22.55 11.90 4.10
N ALA A 65 -21.44 11.91 3.35
CA ALA A 65 -20.41 12.94 3.49
C ALA A 65 -20.89 14.32 3.02
N LEU A 66 -21.66 14.37 1.93
CA LEU A 66 -22.15 15.61 1.34
C LEU A 66 -23.36 16.21 2.06
N TYR A 67 -24.24 15.35 2.60
CA TYR A 67 -25.51 15.73 3.23
C TYR A 67 -25.56 15.20 4.68
N PRO A 68 -24.73 15.71 5.61
CA PRO A 68 -24.64 15.16 6.95
C PRO A 68 -25.95 15.31 7.74
N ALA A 69 -26.55 14.20 8.13
CA ALA A 69 -27.75 14.17 8.96
C ALA A 69 -27.41 14.40 10.45
N LYS A 70 -28.31 15.07 11.18
CA LYS A 70 -28.14 15.34 12.62
C LYS A 70 -28.61 14.18 13.51
N ARG A 71 -29.60 13.41 13.07
CA ARG A 71 -30.23 12.29 13.81
C ARG A 71 -30.40 11.11 12.87
N HIS A 72 -30.46 9.90 13.43
CA HIS A 72 -30.67 8.66 12.69
C HIS A 72 -29.75 8.54 11.47
N THR A 73 -28.47 8.81 11.69
CA THR A 73 -27.46 8.89 10.63
C THR A 73 -27.26 7.56 9.89
N GLU A 74 -27.68 6.46 10.49
CA GLU A 74 -27.66 5.10 9.96
C GLU A 74 -28.87 4.78 9.07
N CYS A 75 -29.92 5.61 9.07
CA CYS A 75 -31.12 5.40 8.27
C CYS A 75 -30.98 6.03 6.89
N GLU A 76 -31.33 5.26 5.87
CA GLU A 76 -31.34 5.70 4.47
C GLU A 76 -32.24 6.93 4.26
N SER A 77 -33.42 6.93 4.88
CA SER A 77 -34.41 8.02 4.78
C SER A 77 -33.94 9.36 5.33
N SER A 78 -32.82 9.40 6.05
CA SER A 78 -32.20 10.64 6.53
C SER A 78 -31.47 11.41 5.43
N TYR A 79 -31.32 10.82 4.24
CA TYR A 79 -30.53 11.36 3.13
C TYR A 79 -31.34 11.41 1.83
N PRO A 80 -31.00 12.32 0.90
CA PRO A 80 -31.53 12.24 -0.46
C PRO A 80 -31.04 10.94 -1.12
N HIS A 81 -31.89 10.34 -1.95
CA HIS A 81 -31.52 9.13 -2.66
C HIS A 81 -30.33 9.37 -3.58
N TYR A 82 -29.32 8.49 -3.56
CA TYR A 82 -28.04 8.76 -4.25
C TYR A 82 -28.18 9.00 -5.76
N THR A 83 -29.17 8.40 -6.43
CA THR A 83 -29.40 8.60 -7.87
C THR A 83 -29.87 10.00 -8.22
N THR A 84 -30.40 10.77 -7.28
CA THR A 84 -30.86 12.15 -7.54
C THR A 84 -29.75 13.17 -7.41
N VAL A 85 -28.68 12.83 -6.68
CA VAL A 85 -27.58 13.76 -6.35
C VAL A 85 -26.23 13.35 -6.96
N LEU A 86 -26.06 12.08 -7.38
CA LEU A 86 -24.84 11.57 -7.99
C LEU A 86 -25.10 11.10 -9.43
N ASN A 87 -24.20 11.48 -10.35
CA ASN A 87 -24.09 10.92 -11.68
C ASN A 87 -23.30 9.60 -11.64
N LEU A 88 -23.99 8.49 -11.85
CA LEU A 88 -23.43 7.13 -11.82
C LEU A 88 -23.40 6.48 -13.22
N GLN A 89 -23.43 7.27 -14.29
CA GLN A 89 -23.49 6.75 -15.65
C GLN A 89 -22.28 5.86 -15.99
N GLY A 90 -22.56 4.60 -16.32
CA GLY A 90 -21.55 3.60 -16.64
C GLY A 90 -20.65 3.21 -15.45
N ILE A 91 -21.10 3.43 -14.23
CA ILE A 91 -20.51 2.85 -13.02
C ILE A 91 -21.41 1.70 -12.59
N GLU A 92 -20.89 0.48 -12.66
CA GLU A 92 -21.61 -0.69 -12.16
C GLU A 92 -21.34 -0.87 -10.68
N PHE A 93 -22.38 -1.27 -9.97
CA PHE A 93 -22.26 -1.68 -8.57
C PHE A 93 -21.92 -3.17 -8.48
N PRO A 94 -21.06 -3.54 -7.50
CA PRO A 94 -20.44 -2.65 -6.53
C PRO A 94 -19.20 -1.92 -7.06
N VAL A 95 -19.00 -0.70 -6.57
CA VAL A 95 -17.91 0.17 -7.03
C VAL A 95 -16.57 -0.35 -6.56
N THR A 96 -15.67 -0.63 -7.51
CA THR A 96 -14.27 -0.96 -7.23
C THR A 96 -13.42 0.30 -7.07
N LEU A 97 -12.25 0.21 -6.44
CA LEU A 97 -11.33 1.34 -6.34
C LEU A 97 -10.99 1.93 -7.72
N LYS A 98 -10.83 1.10 -8.76
CA LYS A 98 -10.54 1.59 -10.13
C LYS A 98 -11.63 2.53 -10.64
N ASN A 99 -12.90 2.22 -10.37
CA ASN A 99 -14.05 3.02 -10.81
C ASN A 99 -14.18 4.37 -10.08
N ILE A 100 -13.52 4.57 -8.94
CA ILE A 100 -13.53 5.86 -8.24
C ILE A 100 -12.88 6.97 -9.09
N VAL A 101 -11.92 6.64 -9.97
CA VAL A 101 -11.33 7.65 -10.89
C VAL A 101 -12.41 8.16 -11.85
N LYS A 102 -13.22 7.25 -12.39
CA LYS A 102 -14.36 7.60 -13.25
C LYS A 102 -15.41 8.40 -12.49
N PHE A 103 -15.74 7.98 -11.26
CA PHE A 103 -16.67 8.69 -10.39
C PHE A 103 -16.25 10.15 -10.13
N LYS A 104 -14.98 10.37 -9.78
CA LYS A 104 -14.40 11.71 -9.55
C LYS A 104 -14.64 12.62 -10.75
N ARG A 105 -14.38 12.13 -11.98
CA ARG A 105 -14.56 12.89 -13.23
C ARG A 105 -16.03 13.21 -13.54
N LEU A 106 -16.97 12.33 -13.17
CA LEU A 106 -18.39 12.51 -13.47
C LEU A 106 -19.10 13.47 -12.51
N ASN A 107 -18.63 13.55 -11.26
CA ASN A 107 -19.34 14.27 -10.20
C ASN A 107 -18.58 15.48 -9.65
N ASP A 108 -17.31 15.63 -10.00
CA ASP A 108 -16.45 16.69 -9.46
C ASP A 108 -16.29 16.59 -7.93
N ILE A 109 -16.15 15.35 -7.43
CA ILE A 109 -16.01 15.02 -6.01
C ILE A 109 -14.70 14.27 -5.80
N SER A 110 -13.83 14.78 -4.92
CA SER A 110 -12.61 14.08 -4.53
C SER A 110 -12.88 13.10 -3.39
N ILE A 111 -12.23 11.94 -3.43
CA ILE A 111 -12.45 10.86 -2.46
C ILE A 111 -11.12 10.33 -1.96
N ASN A 112 -10.96 10.28 -0.64
CA ASN A 112 -9.92 9.48 0.01
C ASN A 112 -10.54 8.20 0.54
N VAL A 113 -9.80 7.10 0.46
CA VAL A 113 -10.23 5.81 1.00
C VAL A 113 -9.18 5.31 1.98
N TYR A 114 -9.64 5.00 3.19
CA TYR A 114 -8.86 4.38 4.26
C TYR A 114 -9.31 2.94 4.45
N THR A 115 -8.44 2.08 4.96
CA THR A 115 -8.78 0.73 5.40
C THR A 115 -8.24 0.49 6.80
N ILE A 116 -8.70 -0.61 7.39
CA ILE A 116 -8.19 -1.12 8.65
C ILE A 116 -7.09 -2.12 8.32
N GLN A 117 -5.90 -1.93 8.89
CA GLN A 117 -4.83 -2.91 8.80
C GLN A 117 -5.12 -4.10 9.72
N GLU A 118 -4.91 -5.32 9.21
CA GLU A 118 -5.01 -6.54 10.03
C GLU A 118 -4.05 -6.44 11.22
N LYS A 119 -4.57 -6.65 12.45
CA LYS A 119 -3.75 -6.64 13.67
C LYS A 119 -2.67 -7.71 13.56
N LYS A 120 -1.39 -7.34 13.71
CA LYS A 120 -0.34 -8.32 14.03
C LYS A 120 -0.58 -8.83 15.46
N LYS A 121 -0.19 -10.07 15.78
CA LYS A 121 -0.41 -10.68 17.10
C LYS A 121 0.13 -9.85 18.29
N GLU A 122 1.02 -8.90 18.03
CA GLU A 122 1.66 -8.01 19.00
C GLU A 122 1.04 -6.60 19.04
N GLU A 123 0.14 -6.25 18.12
CA GLU A 123 -0.51 -4.95 18.05
C GLU A 123 -1.90 -5.00 18.73
N GLU A 124 -2.03 -4.35 19.88
CA GLU A 124 -3.29 -4.31 20.63
C GLU A 124 -4.36 -3.43 19.94
N GLN A 125 -3.95 -2.47 19.11
CA GLN A 125 -4.80 -1.38 18.61
C GLN A 125 -5.05 -1.45 17.10
N LEU A 126 -6.24 -0.99 16.68
CA LEU A 126 -6.59 -0.86 15.26
C LEU A 126 -5.80 0.27 14.59
N THR A 127 -5.04 -0.09 13.56
CA THR A 127 -4.33 0.85 12.69
C THR A 127 -5.18 1.16 11.45
N ILE A 128 -5.37 2.46 11.17
CA ILE A 128 -6.10 2.94 10.00
C ILE A 128 -5.06 3.45 9.01
N VAL A 129 -5.10 2.92 7.79
CA VAL A 129 -4.12 3.25 6.75
C VAL A 129 -4.84 3.78 5.52
N LEU A 130 -4.23 4.76 4.86
CA LEU A 130 -4.73 5.31 3.61
C LEU A 130 -4.40 4.36 2.46
N ILE A 131 -5.42 3.90 1.73
CA ILE A 131 -5.25 3.01 0.56
C ILE A 131 -5.44 3.73 -0.77
N ARG A 132 -6.11 4.88 -0.75
CA ARG A 132 -6.27 5.72 -1.93
C ARG A 132 -6.31 7.18 -1.50
N LEU A 133 -5.35 7.95 -1.98
CA LEU A 133 -5.31 9.40 -1.86
C LEU A 133 -5.83 10.04 -3.14
N THR A 134 -6.62 11.11 -3.03
CA THR A 134 -6.91 11.99 -4.18
C THR A 134 -5.72 12.91 -4.45
N ASP A 135 -5.35 13.09 -5.72
CA ASP A 135 -4.26 14.00 -6.11
C ASP A 135 -4.56 15.43 -5.65
N GLU A 136 -5.77 15.89 -5.98
CA GLU A 136 -6.29 17.21 -5.65
C GLU A 136 -7.54 17.08 -4.79
N LYS A 137 -7.57 17.85 -3.70
CA LYS A 137 -8.74 17.97 -2.83
C LYS A 137 -9.63 19.07 -3.40
N MET A 138 -10.87 18.71 -3.71
CA MET A 138 -11.87 19.59 -4.29
C MET A 138 -12.79 20.11 -3.20
N ASP A 139 -13.61 21.12 -3.51
CA ASP A 139 -14.58 21.70 -2.56
C ASP A 139 -15.54 20.63 -2.02
N LYS A 140 -15.99 19.73 -2.90
CA LYS A 140 -16.71 18.53 -2.52
C LYS A 140 -15.73 17.39 -2.29
N HIS A 141 -15.56 17.02 -1.03
CA HIS A 141 -14.64 15.96 -0.62
C HIS A 141 -15.31 14.95 0.33
N ALA A 142 -15.00 13.66 0.15
CA ALA A 142 -15.43 12.61 1.05
C ALA A 142 -14.26 11.72 1.50
N ASN A 143 -14.20 11.46 2.81
CA ASN A 143 -13.30 10.48 3.41
C ASN A 143 -14.09 9.19 3.68
N LEU A 144 -13.71 8.09 3.04
CA LEU A 144 -14.41 6.81 3.14
C LEU A 144 -13.54 5.76 3.85
N LEU A 145 -14.18 4.92 4.66
CA LEU A 145 -13.58 3.74 5.24
C LEU A 145 -14.03 2.52 4.43
N TYR A 146 -13.07 1.81 3.85
CA TYR A 146 -13.26 0.49 3.27
C TYR A 146 -13.04 -0.57 4.35
N VAL A 147 -13.99 -1.48 4.51
CA VAL A 147 -13.92 -2.60 5.45
C VAL A 147 -14.14 -3.88 4.67
N GLN A 148 -13.23 -4.83 4.81
CA GLN A 148 -13.34 -6.14 4.19
C GLN A 148 -14.18 -7.08 5.07
N ASP A 149 -14.99 -7.93 4.45
CA ASP A 149 -15.72 -8.97 5.19
C ASP A 149 -14.73 -10.04 5.68
N ALA A 150 -14.85 -10.43 6.94
CA ALA A 150 -14.01 -11.46 7.54
C ALA A 150 -14.34 -12.87 7.00
N GLN A 151 -15.54 -13.06 6.44
CA GLN A 151 -16.02 -14.36 5.93
C GLN A 151 -15.79 -14.51 4.43
N ASP A 152 -15.81 -13.41 3.67
CA ASP A 152 -15.53 -13.40 2.24
C ASP A 152 -14.54 -12.27 1.90
N ASN A 153 -13.28 -12.64 1.70
CA ASN A 153 -12.22 -11.69 1.31
C ASN A 153 -12.48 -10.99 -0.02
N ASN A 154 -13.43 -11.45 -0.84
CA ASN A 154 -13.78 -10.74 -2.07
C ASN A 154 -14.78 -9.62 -1.81
N VAL A 155 -15.50 -9.61 -0.68
CA VAL A 155 -16.54 -8.65 -0.37
C VAL A 155 -16.02 -7.59 0.59
N GLY A 156 -16.13 -6.31 0.22
CA GLY A 156 -15.87 -5.18 1.09
C GLY A 156 -17.07 -4.25 1.23
N HIS A 157 -16.94 -3.22 2.06
CA HIS A 157 -18.01 -2.27 2.33
C HIS A 157 -17.42 -0.89 2.52
N PHE A 158 -18.09 0.13 1.96
CA PHE A 158 -17.75 1.52 2.21
C PHE A 158 -18.63 2.10 3.30
N ALA A 159 -18.01 2.84 4.22
CA ALA A 159 -18.68 3.66 5.21
C ALA A 159 -18.11 5.08 5.21
N CYS A 160 -18.90 6.07 5.58
CA CYS A 160 -18.47 7.47 5.60
C CYS A 160 -17.68 7.79 6.88
N ILE A 161 -16.47 8.35 6.76
CA ILE A 161 -15.71 8.89 7.90
C ILE A 161 -16.14 10.34 8.10
N LYS A 162 -16.96 10.60 9.13
CA LYS A 162 -17.40 11.96 9.46
C LYS A 162 -16.39 12.73 10.31
N ASN A 163 -15.52 12.03 11.05
CA ASN A 163 -14.50 12.67 11.87
C ASN A 163 -13.22 11.82 11.88
N LEU A 164 -12.26 12.17 11.03
CA LEU A 164 -11.00 11.44 10.90
C LEU A 164 -10.16 11.51 12.18
N SER A 165 -10.08 12.70 12.81
CA SER A 165 -9.37 12.88 14.07
C SER A 165 -9.79 11.88 15.14
N HIS A 166 -11.10 11.67 15.30
CA HIS A 166 -11.63 10.77 16.32
C HIS A 166 -11.47 9.29 15.94
N LEU A 167 -11.37 8.98 14.64
CA LEU A 167 -11.10 7.63 14.17
C LEU A 167 -9.64 7.21 14.44
N VAL A 168 -8.69 8.13 14.25
CA VAL A 168 -7.25 7.84 14.24
C VAL A 168 -6.56 8.25 15.54
N SER A 169 -7.14 9.13 16.37
CA SER A 169 -6.49 9.67 17.59
C SER A 169 -5.90 8.61 18.52
N CYS A 170 -6.59 7.49 18.72
CA CYS A 170 -6.10 6.41 19.58
C CYS A 170 -4.77 5.82 19.11
N GLN A 171 -4.51 5.80 17.79
CA GLN A 171 -3.25 5.30 17.22
C GLN A 171 -2.07 6.23 17.51
N ILE A 172 -2.35 7.51 17.77
CA ILE A 172 -1.34 8.56 17.88
C ILE A 172 -1.03 8.88 19.33
N ASN A 173 -2.05 9.01 20.18
CA ASN A 173 -1.87 9.43 21.56
C ASN A 173 -2.89 8.79 22.51
N LYS A 174 -2.42 8.35 23.68
CA LYS A 174 -3.26 7.86 24.78
C LYS A 174 -3.89 8.98 25.62
N LYS A 175 -3.51 10.24 25.37
CA LYS A 175 -4.01 11.41 26.12
C LYS A 175 -5.32 11.94 25.52
N ASN A 176 -6.22 12.34 26.42
CA ASN A 176 -7.49 12.97 26.07
C ASN A 176 -7.25 14.45 25.70
N GLY A 177 -7.16 14.75 24.41
CA GLY A 177 -7.06 16.11 23.89
C GLY A 177 -7.61 16.18 22.47
N GLN A 178 -8.19 17.32 22.10
CA GLN A 178 -8.61 17.54 20.72
C GLN A 178 -7.37 17.65 19.83
N ILE A 179 -7.36 16.85 18.76
CA ILE A 179 -6.31 16.87 17.74
C ILE A 179 -6.94 17.08 16.37
N TYR A 180 -6.15 17.68 15.49
CA TYR A 180 -6.49 17.94 14.10
C TYR A 180 -5.57 17.09 13.24
N ILE A 181 -6.12 16.28 12.34
CA ILE A 181 -5.33 15.36 11.53
C ILE A 181 -5.41 15.79 10.06
N CYS A 182 -4.26 15.83 9.39
CA CYS A 182 -4.21 15.99 7.95
C CYS A 182 -4.72 14.71 7.27
N ASP A 183 -5.72 14.84 6.42
CA ASP A 183 -6.31 13.71 5.69
C ASP A 183 -5.35 13.11 4.63
N ARG A 184 -4.35 13.87 4.18
CA ARG A 184 -3.34 13.38 3.21
C ARG A 184 -2.22 12.57 3.87
N CYS A 185 -1.55 13.12 4.89
CA CYS A 185 -0.35 12.52 5.49
C CYS A 185 -0.58 11.88 6.86
N LEU A 186 -1.79 12.01 7.42
CA LEU A 186 -2.16 11.56 8.77
C LEU A 186 -1.33 12.17 9.92
N HIS A 187 -0.55 13.23 9.66
CA HIS A 187 0.13 13.98 10.71
C HIS A 187 -0.88 14.76 11.56
N TYR A 188 -0.62 14.84 12.86
CA TYR A 188 -1.51 15.50 13.81
C TYR A 188 -1.00 16.86 14.25
N PHE A 189 -1.94 17.74 14.58
CA PHE A 189 -1.70 19.08 15.06
C PHE A 189 -2.63 19.36 16.25
N TYR A 190 -2.21 20.26 17.14
CA TYR A 190 -3.01 20.66 18.31
C TYR A 190 -3.97 21.82 18.01
N THR A 191 -3.80 22.52 16.88
CA THR A 191 -4.66 23.63 16.47
C THR A 191 -5.01 23.52 14.99
N ASN A 192 -6.20 24.00 14.60
CA ASN A 192 -6.63 23.97 13.21
C ASN A 192 -5.75 24.85 12.32
N GLU A 193 -5.33 26.02 12.80
CA GLU A 193 -4.45 26.94 12.05
C GLU A 193 -3.14 26.30 11.59
N ARG A 194 -2.54 25.45 12.43
CA ARG A 194 -1.33 24.69 12.07
C ARG A 194 -1.61 23.63 11.00
N LEU A 195 -2.77 22.99 11.09
CA LEU A 195 -3.22 22.04 10.06
C LEU A 195 -3.44 22.76 8.71
N GLU A 196 -4.10 23.92 8.71
CA GLU A 196 -4.32 24.70 7.48
C GLU A 196 -3.00 25.13 6.84
N THR A 197 -2.06 25.64 7.65
CA THR A 197 -0.72 26.01 7.19
C THR A 197 0.01 24.82 6.58
N HIS A 198 -0.01 23.67 7.26
CA HIS A 198 0.60 22.44 6.77
C HIS A 198 -0.06 21.93 5.48
N SER A 199 -1.38 22.05 5.35
CA SER A 199 -2.14 21.49 4.22
C SER A 199 -1.72 22.13 2.89
N VAL A 200 -1.34 23.41 2.89
CA VAL A 200 -0.82 24.11 1.71
C VAL A 200 0.45 23.43 1.19
N ASP A 201 1.41 23.14 2.07
CA ASP A 201 2.68 22.52 1.68
C ASP A 201 2.53 21.02 1.41
N CYS A 202 1.73 20.33 2.23
CA CYS A 202 1.44 18.90 2.09
C CYS A 202 0.75 18.58 0.75
N SER A 203 -0.08 19.50 0.23
CA SER A 203 -0.69 19.33 -1.08
C SER A 203 0.32 19.33 -2.23
N LYS A 204 1.46 20.02 -2.06
CA LYS A 204 2.49 20.18 -3.11
C LYS A 204 3.53 19.06 -3.09
N MET A 205 3.87 18.54 -1.91
CA MET A 205 4.93 17.53 -1.75
C MET A 205 4.43 16.09 -1.93
N ASN A 206 3.66 15.84 -2.99
CA ASN A 206 2.86 14.64 -3.20
C ASN A 206 3.68 13.38 -3.58
N GLU A 207 4.71 13.06 -2.80
CA GLU A 207 5.50 11.84 -2.90
C GLU A 207 5.47 11.20 -1.50
N CYS A 208 4.89 10.00 -1.40
CA CYS A 208 4.58 9.24 -0.18
C CYS A 208 5.48 9.48 1.04
N ALA A 209 4.93 9.35 2.25
CA ALA A 209 5.72 9.33 3.48
C ALA A 209 6.69 8.14 3.49
N ILE A 210 7.98 8.39 3.29
CA ILE A 210 9.04 7.39 3.42
C ILE A 210 9.25 7.15 4.91
N VAL A 211 8.75 6.02 5.41
CA VAL A 211 9.05 5.55 6.77
C VAL A 211 10.28 4.65 6.69
N LEU A 212 11.41 5.15 7.17
CA LEU A 212 12.62 4.35 7.29
C LEU A 212 12.52 3.45 8.54
N PRO A 213 13.02 2.20 8.48
CA PRO A 213 13.13 1.36 9.66
C PRO A 213 13.97 2.06 10.74
N ASN A 214 13.49 2.03 11.98
CA ASN A 214 14.27 2.46 13.16
C ASN A 214 15.02 1.25 13.76
N GLU A 215 15.78 1.45 14.84
CA GLU A 215 16.55 0.37 15.50
C GLU A 215 15.68 -0.80 16.01
N VAL A 216 14.41 -0.56 16.28
CA VAL A 216 13.43 -1.57 16.72
C VAL A 216 12.87 -2.34 15.52
N ASP A 217 12.55 -1.63 14.44
CA ASP A 217 11.92 -2.18 13.23
C ASP A 217 12.90 -2.56 12.12
N LYS A 218 14.21 -2.60 12.43
CA LYS A 218 15.28 -2.85 11.44
C LYS A 218 15.17 -4.19 10.72
N TRP A 219 14.49 -5.17 11.32
CA TRP A 219 14.28 -6.48 10.75
C TRP A 219 12.89 -6.59 10.14
N LEU A 220 12.80 -6.37 8.83
CA LEU A 220 11.56 -6.60 8.08
C LEU A 220 11.39 -8.10 7.82
N SER A 221 10.29 -8.67 8.29
CA SER A 221 9.91 -10.05 8.01
C SER A 221 8.61 -10.09 7.22
N PHE A 222 8.52 -11.01 6.25
CA PHE A 222 7.29 -11.24 5.52
C PHE A 222 6.37 -12.13 6.36
N THR A 223 5.20 -11.62 6.72
CA THR A 223 4.20 -12.39 7.49
C THR A 223 3.26 -13.17 6.58
N ASN A 224 2.94 -12.63 5.39
CA ASN A 224 2.01 -13.24 4.43
C ASN A 224 2.68 -13.48 3.08
N TYR A 225 3.45 -14.58 2.98
CA TYR A 225 4.18 -14.95 1.76
C TYR A 225 3.30 -15.06 0.51
N ASN A 226 2.02 -15.44 0.67
CA ASN A 226 1.06 -15.59 -0.42
C ASN A 226 0.55 -14.24 -0.99
N ARG A 227 0.75 -13.13 -0.28
CA ARG A 227 0.35 -11.78 -0.71
C ARG A 227 1.50 -11.01 -1.38
N LYS A 228 2.62 -11.68 -1.65
CA LYS A 228 3.76 -11.06 -2.35
C LYS A 228 3.34 -10.77 -3.79
N GLU A 229 3.33 -9.50 -4.15
CA GLU A 229 3.31 -9.11 -5.55
C GLU A 229 4.63 -9.56 -6.20
N ARG A 230 4.53 -10.22 -7.35
CA ARG A 230 5.72 -10.68 -8.07
C ARG A 230 6.44 -9.44 -8.60
N MET A 231 7.61 -9.16 -8.05
CA MET A 231 8.38 -7.99 -8.45
C MET A 231 8.76 -8.12 -9.94
N PRO A 232 8.49 -7.09 -10.76
CA PRO A 232 8.75 -7.14 -12.19
C PRO A 232 10.24 -7.33 -12.49
N PHE A 233 11.11 -6.71 -11.67
CA PHE A 233 12.57 -6.82 -11.76
C PHE A 233 13.15 -7.22 -10.41
N VAL A 234 14.08 -8.19 -10.41
CA VAL A 234 14.82 -8.63 -9.22
C VAL A 234 16.31 -8.61 -9.55
N VAL A 235 17.13 -8.04 -8.67
CA VAL A 235 18.59 -8.02 -8.83
C VAL A 235 19.22 -8.97 -7.84
N TYR A 236 19.97 -9.94 -8.35
CA TYR A 236 20.83 -10.82 -7.57
C TYR A 236 22.26 -10.34 -7.74
N ALA A 237 22.94 -9.98 -6.67
CA ALA A 237 24.31 -9.49 -6.73
C ALA A 237 25.19 -10.27 -5.77
N ASP A 238 26.43 -10.47 -6.19
CA ASP A 238 27.47 -11.14 -5.40
C ASP A 238 28.80 -10.39 -5.57
N LEU A 239 29.60 -10.37 -4.49
CA LEU A 239 30.87 -9.65 -4.44
C LEU A 239 31.99 -10.56 -3.93
N GLU A 240 33.12 -10.49 -4.59
CA GLU A 240 34.34 -11.17 -4.17
C GLU A 240 35.39 -10.15 -3.70
N CYS A 241 36.13 -10.55 -2.66
CA CYS A 241 37.15 -9.73 -2.04
C CYS A 241 38.54 -10.33 -2.25
N ILE A 242 39.52 -9.46 -2.50
CA ILE A 242 40.93 -9.79 -2.33
C ILE A 242 41.31 -9.55 -0.87
N LEU A 243 42.11 -10.46 -0.33
CA LEU A 243 42.68 -10.36 1.00
C LEU A 243 44.00 -9.59 0.92
N GLN A 244 44.04 -8.39 1.50
CA GLN A 244 45.26 -7.62 1.66
C GLN A 244 45.82 -7.85 3.06
N LYS A 245 47.12 -8.10 3.18
CA LYS A 245 47.78 -8.18 4.50
C LYS A 245 47.77 -6.80 5.14
N THR A 246 47.47 -6.74 6.43
CA THR A 246 47.54 -5.50 7.21
C THR A 246 48.97 -5.31 7.71
N GLU A 247 49.52 -4.10 7.57
CA GLU A 247 50.86 -3.74 8.11
C GLU A 247 50.80 -3.15 9.53
N GLU A 248 49.61 -3.13 10.15
CA GLU A 248 49.42 -2.57 11.48
C GLU A 248 49.90 -3.56 12.56
N GLU A 249 51.09 -3.32 13.11
CA GLU A 249 51.70 -4.13 14.18
C GLU A 249 50.96 -4.03 15.54
N ASN A 250 49.94 -3.18 15.66
CA ASN A 250 49.32 -2.82 16.95
C ASN A 250 48.18 -3.76 17.42
N ASP A 251 47.65 -4.65 16.56
CA ASP A 251 46.68 -5.66 16.99
C ASP A 251 46.94 -7.03 16.33
N PRO A 252 47.44 -8.03 17.07
CA PRO A 252 47.78 -9.35 16.54
C PRO A 252 46.57 -10.15 16.02
N LYS A 253 45.34 -9.64 16.16
CA LYS A 253 44.11 -10.27 15.63
C LYS A 253 43.70 -9.78 14.24
N LEU A 254 44.26 -8.68 13.73
CA LEU A 254 43.90 -8.08 12.44
C LEU A 254 44.84 -8.54 11.31
N TYR A 255 44.70 -9.80 10.90
CA TYR A 255 45.61 -10.42 9.92
C TYR A 255 45.39 -9.99 8.45
N GLN A 256 44.13 -9.76 8.05
CA GLN A 256 43.76 -9.49 6.65
C GLN A 256 42.63 -8.46 6.54
N ARG A 257 42.77 -7.54 5.58
CA ARG A 257 41.74 -6.61 5.15
C ARG A 257 41.06 -7.12 3.88
N HIS A 258 39.74 -7.29 3.93
CA HIS A 258 38.95 -7.64 2.75
C HIS A 258 38.74 -6.38 1.92
N ARG A 259 39.27 -6.39 0.69
CA ARG A 259 39.04 -5.33 -0.30
C ARG A 259 38.24 -5.93 -1.44
N VAL A 260 37.04 -5.42 -1.67
CA VAL A 260 36.21 -5.81 -2.81
C VAL A 260 36.99 -5.58 -4.10
N PHE A 261 36.98 -6.58 -4.99
CA PHE A 261 37.69 -6.51 -6.26
C PHE A 261 36.85 -6.94 -7.45
N SER A 262 35.81 -7.74 -7.23
CA SER A 262 34.86 -8.04 -8.29
C SER A 262 33.43 -8.11 -7.80
N ILE A 263 32.54 -7.72 -8.69
CA ILE A 263 31.09 -7.75 -8.47
C ILE A 263 30.45 -8.37 -9.71
N GLY A 264 29.54 -9.29 -9.49
CA GLY A 264 28.62 -9.79 -10.52
C GLY A 264 27.20 -9.53 -10.10
N TYR A 265 26.34 -9.11 -11.02
CA TYR A 265 24.92 -9.01 -10.76
C TYR A 265 24.09 -9.50 -11.94
N TYR A 266 22.95 -10.11 -11.61
CA TYR A 266 21.96 -10.61 -12.55
C TYR A 266 20.63 -9.92 -12.29
N VAL A 267 20.11 -9.24 -13.32
CA VAL A 267 18.76 -8.69 -13.32
C VAL A 267 17.84 -9.73 -13.94
N ARG A 268 16.82 -10.15 -13.19
CA ARG A 268 15.75 -11.01 -13.68
C ARG A 268 14.48 -10.18 -13.88
N CYS A 269 13.99 -10.10 -15.11
CA CYS A 269 12.64 -9.63 -15.38
C CYS A 269 11.68 -10.83 -15.32
N SER A 270 10.50 -10.63 -14.72
CA SER A 270 9.56 -11.73 -14.45
C SER A 270 8.59 -12.05 -15.59
N TYR A 271 8.48 -11.15 -16.57
CA TYR A 271 7.53 -11.24 -17.69
C TYR A 271 8.18 -11.17 -19.07
N ASP A 272 9.41 -10.68 -19.18
CA ASP A 272 10.16 -10.63 -20.45
C ASP A 272 11.63 -10.99 -20.23
N ASP A 273 12.00 -12.18 -20.67
CA ASP A 273 13.34 -12.72 -20.50
C ASP A 273 14.40 -11.91 -21.25
N SER A 274 14.03 -11.19 -22.32
CA SER A 274 14.96 -10.34 -23.09
C SER A 274 15.47 -9.13 -22.29
N LEU A 275 14.73 -8.73 -21.24
CA LEU A 275 15.11 -7.68 -20.31
C LEU A 275 15.97 -8.20 -19.15
N SER A 276 16.22 -9.52 -19.08
CA SER A 276 17.10 -10.10 -18.07
C SER A 276 18.56 -10.02 -18.52
N GLU A 277 19.45 -9.51 -17.68
CA GLU A 277 20.83 -9.22 -18.06
C GLU A 277 21.79 -9.59 -16.92
N TYR A 278 22.92 -10.23 -17.26
CA TYR A 278 24.04 -10.42 -16.34
C TYR A 278 25.16 -9.46 -16.68
N ARG A 279 25.69 -8.77 -15.68
CA ARG A 279 26.89 -7.94 -15.81
C ARG A 279 27.85 -8.21 -14.68
N SER A 280 29.13 -8.06 -14.97
CA SER A 280 30.17 -8.17 -13.95
C SER A 280 31.30 -7.21 -14.24
N ARG A 281 32.01 -6.83 -13.18
CA ARG A 281 33.23 -6.04 -13.28
C ARG A 281 34.25 -6.55 -12.28
N ARG A 282 35.50 -6.60 -12.74
CA ARG A 282 36.66 -7.01 -11.96
C ARG A 282 37.70 -5.90 -12.01
N ASP A 283 37.61 -4.98 -11.07
CA ASP A 283 38.53 -3.85 -10.97
C ASP A 283 38.37 -3.18 -9.61
N THR A 284 39.33 -2.33 -9.27
CA THR A 284 39.33 -1.50 -8.06
C THR A 284 38.16 -0.53 -7.96
N ASP A 285 37.52 -0.18 -9.10
CA ASP A 285 36.34 0.68 -9.16
C ASP A 285 35.02 -0.10 -9.29
N CYS A 286 35.03 -1.42 -9.08
CA CYS A 286 33.86 -2.28 -9.22
C CYS A 286 32.64 -1.80 -8.40
N ILE A 287 32.85 -1.27 -7.20
CA ILE A 287 31.79 -0.73 -6.34
C ILE A 287 31.17 0.52 -6.98
N SER A 288 31.99 1.49 -7.38
CA SER A 288 31.51 2.74 -7.99
C SER A 288 30.76 2.46 -9.29
N TRP A 289 31.28 1.54 -10.10
CA TRP A 289 30.60 1.07 -11.30
C TRP A 289 29.27 0.40 -10.99
N PHE A 290 29.20 -0.48 -9.99
CA PHE A 290 27.96 -1.17 -9.63
C PHE A 290 26.87 -0.19 -9.17
N VAL A 291 27.23 0.85 -8.40
CA VAL A 291 26.28 1.90 -8.00
C VAL A 291 25.74 2.66 -9.22
N GLU A 292 26.61 2.99 -10.17
CA GLU A 292 26.22 3.67 -11.40
C GLU A 292 25.31 2.80 -12.29
N GLU A 293 25.60 1.50 -12.35
CA GLU A 293 24.78 0.50 -13.04
C GLU A 293 23.39 0.36 -12.42
N LEU A 294 23.29 0.30 -11.09
CA LEU A 294 22.00 0.30 -10.38
C LEU A 294 21.21 1.59 -10.65
N ARG A 295 21.89 2.74 -10.70
CA ARG A 295 21.28 4.03 -11.05
C ARG A 295 20.73 4.01 -12.47
N SER A 296 21.52 3.54 -13.45
CA SER A 296 21.07 3.39 -14.82
C SER A 296 19.91 2.39 -14.95
N LEU A 297 19.96 1.28 -14.22
CA LEU A 297 18.89 0.30 -14.18
C LEU A 297 17.58 0.91 -13.68
N ALA A 298 17.63 1.73 -12.61
CA ALA A 298 16.45 2.41 -12.09
C ALA A 298 15.79 3.31 -13.14
N TYR A 299 16.59 4.05 -13.93
CA TYR A 299 16.06 4.85 -15.05
C TYR A 299 15.46 3.99 -16.17
N ARG A 300 16.12 2.89 -16.56
CA ARG A 300 15.60 1.96 -17.58
C ARG A 300 14.27 1.36 -17.14
N VAL A 301 14.19 0.86 -15.91
CA VAL A 301 12.98 0.27 -15.34
C VAL A 301 11.85 1.31 -15.26
N LYS A 302 12.14 2.55 -14.87
CA LYS A 302 11.15 3.65 -14.84
C LYS A 302 10.60 4.01 -16.23
N ALA A 303 11.35 3.78 -17.31
CA ALA A 303 10.88 4.04 -18.67
C ALA A 303 10.02 2.87 -19.21
N ILE A 304 10.18 1.67 -18.66
CA ILE A 304 9.46 0.46 -19.08
C ILE A 304 8.12 0.31 -18.32
N LEU A 305 8.11 0.68 -17.03
CA LEU A 305 6.92 0.68 -16.17
C LEU A 305 6.04 1.92 -16.38
#